data_AF-A0A6J1PUF9-F1
#
_entry.id   AF-A0A6J1PUF9-F1
#
_cell.length_a   1.000
_cell.length_b   1.000
_cell.length_c   1.000
_cell.angle_alpha   90.00
_cell.angle_beta   90.00
_cell.angle_gamma   90.00
#
_symmetry.space_group_name_H-M   'P 1'
#
loop_
_entity.id
_entity.type
_entity.pdbx_description
1 polymer ?
#
loop_
_entity_poly.entity_id
_entity_poly.type
_entity_poly.pdbx_seq_one_letter_code
_entity_poly.pdbx_strand_id
1 'polypeptide(L)'
;MLEDSQRSELHDPTVSTYEALKCSLHFVTIDTLYDVSLGMYDLELAMFIAFESSKEDPKEYIPFLNNLKKLDPNYMKYSINMHLKRYELALKYLSKDSTNNKFEE
;
A
#
# COMPACT_ATOMS: atom_id res chain seq x y z
N MET A 1 -3.49 -19.51 -49.50
CA MET A 1 -2.38 -19.80 -48.58
C MET A 1 -1.89 -18.44 -48.08
N LEU A 2 -2.63 -17.75 -47.19
CA LEU A 2 -2.69 -17.95 -45.73
C LEU A 2 -1.29 -17.88 -45.07
N GLU A 3 -0.59 -16.75 -45.25
CA GLU A 3 0.62 -16.41 -44.48
C GLU A 3 0.51 -15.05 -43.76
N ASP A 4 -0.71 -14.62 -43.42
CA ASP A 4 -0.95 -13.44 -42.55
C ASP A 4 -1.56 -13.83 -41.18
N SER A 5 -1.52 -15.12 -40.80
CA SER A 5 -2.28 -15.65 -39.66
C SER A 5 -1.45 -16.06 -38.44
N GLN A 6 -0.25 -15.48 -38.25
CA GLN A 6 0.49 -15.58 -36.98
C GLN A 6 1.26 -14.28 -36.67
N ARG A 7 0.56 -13.14 -36.59
CA ARG A 7 1.07 -12.02 -35.77
C ARG A 7 0.75 -12.35 -34.31
N SER A 8 1.58 -13.23 -33.74
CA SER A 8 1.63 -13.52 -32.31
C SER A 8 1.73 -12.21 -31.52
N GLU A 9 0.89 -12.09 -30.51
CA GLU A 9 0.89 -11.05 -29.49
C GLU A 9 2.32 -10.84 -28.94
N LEU A 10 2.91 -9.67 -29.20
CA LEU A 10 4.12 -9.22 -28.50
C LEU A 10 3.67 -8.29 -27.38
N HIS A 11 3.17 -8.87 -26.30
CA HIS A 11 3.20 -8.20 -24.99
C HIS A 11 4.63 -8.34 -24.49
N ASP A 12 5.44 -7.28 -24.59
CA ASP A 12 6.74 -7.22 -23.93
C ASP A 12 6.51 -7.12 -22.40
N PRO A 13 6.72 -8.16 -21.59
CA PRO A 13 6.40 -8.16 -20.16
C PRO A 13 7.60 -7.73 -19.31
N THR A 14 8.67 -7.18 -19.91
CA THR A 14 10.04 -7.38 -19.40
C THR A 14 10.45 -6.62 -18.14
N VAL A 15 9.66 -5.70 -17.60
CA VAL A 15 9.95 -5.14 -16.27
C VAL A 15 9.03 -5.77 -15.23
N SER A 16 9.58 -6.75 -14.49
CA SER A 16 8.92 -7.28 -13.31
C SER A 16 8.65 -6.15 -12.30
N THR A 17 7.54 -6.23 -11.55
CA THR A 17 7.22 -5.26 -10.48
C THR A 17 8.38 -5.06 -9.52
N TYR A 18 9.13 -6.14 -9.25
CA TYR A 18 10.33 -6.10 -8.42
C TYR A 18 11.47 -5.29 -9.04
N GLU A 19 11.66 -5.38 -10.36
CA GLU A 19 12.67 -4.58 -11.06
C GLU A 19 12.29 -3.10 -11.08
N ALA A 20 11.01 -2.78 -11.29
CA ALA A 20 10.52 -1.42 -11.20
C ALA A 20 10.71 -0.82 -9.79
N LEU A 21 10.49 -1.61 -8.73
CA LEU A 21 10.73 -1.22 -7.35
C LEU A 21 12.23 -0.97 -7.08
N LYS A 22 13.12 -1.83 -7.58
CA LYS A 22 14.57 -1.62 -7.52
C LYS A 22 14.99 -0.34 -8.22
N CYS A 23 14.48 -0.07 -9.41
CA CYS A 23 14.75 1.19 -10.12
C CYS A 23 14.27 2.39 -9.30
N SER A 24 13.08 2.32 -8.70
CA SER A 24 12.55 3.39 -7.83
C SER A 24 13.46 3.67 -6.63
N LEU A 25 13.99 2.64 -5.98
CA LEU A 25 14.91 2.77 -4.83
C LEU A 25 16.23 3.49 -5.14
N HIS A 26 16.58 3.69 -6.41
CA HIS A 26 17.72 4.54 -6.78
C HIS A 26 17.44 6.04 -6.54
N PHE A 27 16.16 6.43 -6.48
CA PHE A 27 15.73 7.83 -6.37
C PHE A 27 15.00 8.15 -5.06
N VAL A 28 14.43 7.15 -4.40
CA VAL A 28 13.67 7.31 -3.15
C VAL A 28 14.08 6.28 -2.09
N THR A 29 13.79 6.57 -0.82
CA THR A 29 14.05 5.63 0.27
C THR A 29 12.96 4.57 0.38
N ILE A 30 13.32 3.41 0.94
CA ILE A 30 12.35 2.34 1.26
C ILE A 30 11.25 2.82 2.21
N ASP A 31 11.61 3.68 3.17
CA ASP A 31 10.68 4.30 4.12
C ASP A 31 9.62 5.14 3.38
N THR A 32 10.05 5.90 2.35
CA THR A 32 9.12 6.69 1.50
C THR A 32 8.19 5.78 0.70
N LEU A 33 8.71 4.69 0.14
CA LEU A 33 7.91 3.71 -0.60
C LEU A 33 6.87 3.03 0.30
N TYR A 34 7.24 2.72 1.54
CA TYR A 34 6.33 2.15 2.53
C TYR A 34 5.19 3.13 2.85
N ASP A 35 5.50 4.39 3.16
CA ASP A 35 4.50 5.43 3.40
C ASP A 35 3.57 5.66 2.20
N VAL A 36 4.11 5.59 0.98
CA VAL A 36 3.33 5.72 -0.25
C VAL A 36 2.38 4.53 -0.41
N SER A 37 2.86 3.31 -0.22
CA SER A 37 2.02 2.10 -0.33
C SER A 37 0.90 2.07 0.72
N LEU A 38 1.18 2.46 1.97
CA LEU A 38 0.16 2.71 2.98
C LEU A 38 -0.85 3.75 2.50
N GLY A 39 -0.37 4.87 1.94
CA GLY A 39 -1.21 5.94 1.41
C GLY A 39 -2.05 5.54 0.18
N MET A 40 -1.68 4.48 -0.54
CA MET A 40 -2.48 3.85 -1.61
C MET A 40 -3.56 2.91 -1.06
N TYR A 41 -3.53 2.63 0.25
CA TYR A 41 -4.36 1.64 0.93
C TYR A 41 -4.13 0.20 0.43
N ASP A 42 -2.97 -0.06 -0.18
CA ASP A 42 -2.54 -1.37 -0.61
C ASP A 42 -1.64 -1.99 0.47
N LEU A 43 -2.26 -2.75 1.36
CA LEU A 43 -1.58 -3.36 2.51
C LEU A 43 -0.67 -4.54 2.12
N GLU A 44 -0.87 -5.12 0.93
CA GLU A 44 -0.02 -6.20 0.43
C GLU A 44 1.29 -5.62 -0.12
N LEU A 45 1.19 -4.54 -0.90
CA LEU A 45 2.36 -3.79 -1.34
C LEU A 45 3.13 -3.20 -0.16
N ALA A 46 2.44 -2.66 0.85
CA ALA A 46 3.08 -2.16 2.07
C ALA A 46 3.83 -3.26 2.82
N MET A 47 3.23 -4.45 2.94
CA MET A 47 3.89 -5.61 3.53
C MET A 47 5.14 -6.02 2.75
N PHE A 48 5.06 -6.04 1.41
CA PHE A 48 6.19 -6.37 0.55
C PHE A 48 7.35 -5.39 0.75
N ILE A 49 7.07 -4.09 0.72
CA ILE A 49 8.08 -3.04 0.89
C ILE A 49 8.68 -3.07 2.31
N ALA A 50 7.86 -3.32 3.34
CA ALA A 50 8.34 -3.46 4.71
C ALA A 50 9.29 -4.65 4.86
N PHE A 51 9.02 -5.78 4.20
CA PHE A 51 9.91 -6.94 4.22
C PHE A 51 11.26 -6.67 3.54
N GLU A 52 11.28 -5.86 2.48
CA GLU A 52 12.51 -5.42 1.83
C GLU A 52 13.25 -4.31 2.62
N SER A 53 12.62 -3.69 3.61
CA SER A 53 13.24 -2.69 4.49
C SER A 53 14.08 -3.35 5.57
N SER A 54 15.36 -2.98 5.66
CA SER A 54 16.26 -3.44 6.73
C SER A 54 16.12 -2.65 8.03
N LYS A 55 15.21 -1.67 8.10
CA LYS A 55 15.08 -0.73 9.23
C LYS A 55 13.87 -1.00 10.12
N GLU A 56 12.79 -1.56 9.58
CA GLU A 56 11.61 -1.86 10.38
C GLU A 56 11.72 -3.27 10.98
N ASP A 57 11.48 -3.40 12.28
CA ASP A 57 11.42 -4.71 12.91
C ASP A 57 10.16 -5.44 12.40
N PRO A 58 10.28 -6.66 11.82
CA PRO A 58 9.14 -7.50 11.46
C PRO A 58 8.10 -7.69 12.56
N LYS A 59 8.51 -7.58 13.82
CA LYS A 59 7.61 -7.67 14.97
C LYS A 59 6.74 -6.43 15.16
N GLU A 60 7.05 -5.31 14.52
CA GLU A 60 6.28 -4.06 14.64
C GLU A 60 5.33 -3.85 13.45
N TYR A 61 5.83 -3.98 12.21
CA TYR A 61 4.99 -3.72 11.02
C TYR A 61 3.94 -4.82 10.78
N ILE A 62 4.23 -6.08 11.10
CA ILE A 62 3.28 -7.19 10.90
C ILE A 62 2.03 -7.01 11.79
N PRO A 63 2.15 -6.78 13.12
CA PRO A 63 0.98 -6.48 13.94
C PRO A 63 0.24 -5.22 13.50
N PHE A 64 0.96 -4.17 13.08
CA PHE A 64 0.34 -2.94 12.59
C PHE A 64 -0.56 -3.19 11.36
N LEU A 65 -0.01 -3.82 10.32
CA LEU A 65 -0.74 -4.14 9.10
C LEU A 65 -1.89 -5.13 9.35
N ASN A 66 -1.69 -6.12 10.23
CA ASN A 66 -2.74 -7.07 10.61
C ASN A 66 -3.86 -6.42 11.42
N ASN A 67 -3.56 -5.41 12.23
CA ASN A 67 -4.58 -4.63 12.93
C ASN A 67 -5.38 -3.78 11.94
N LEU A 68 -4.72 -3.14 10.96
CA LEU A 68 -5.39 -2.37 9.90
C LEU A 68 -6.39 -3.22 9.11
N LYS A 69 -6.02 -4.46 8.74
CA LYS A 69 -6.88 -5.40 8.00
C LYS A 69 -8.20 -5.76 8.72
N LYS A 70 -8.25 -5.61 10.05
CA LYS A 70 -9.44 -5.92 10.87
C LYS A 70 -10.40 -4.75 11.00
N LEU A 71 -9.98 -3.55 10.62
CA LEU A 71 -10.79 -2.34 10.76
C LEU A 71 -11.78 -2.22 9.61
N ASP A 72 -12.91 -1.57 9.87
CA ASP A 72 -13.82 -1.15 8.81
C ASP A 72 -13.10 -0.28 7.78
N PRO A 73 -13.46 -0.33 6.48
CA PRO A 73 -12.69 0.33 5.43
C PRO A 73 -12.45 1.83 5.65
N ASN A 74 -13.43 2.57 6.18
CA ASN A 74 -13.27 4.00 6.46
C ASN A 74 -12.36 4.23 7.67
N TYR A 75 -12.55 3.47 8.75
CA TYR A 75 -11.71 3.56 9.93
C TYR A 75 -10.25 3.15 9.64
N MET A 76 -10.04 2.12 8.81
CA MET A 76 -8.71 1.73 8.32
C MET A 76 -8.02 2.89 7.61
N LYS A 77 -8.72 3.55 6.68
CA LYS A 77 -8.19 4.71 5.94
C LYS A 77 -7.95 5.89 6.87
N TYR A 78 -8.82 6.12 7.86
CA TYR A 78 -8.58 7.09 8.92
C TYR A 78 -7.28 6.78 9.68
N SER A 79 -7.12 5.56 10.20
CA SER A 79 -5.93 5.15 10.96
C SER A 79 -4.64 5.28 10.16
N ILE A 80 -4.66 4.88 8.88
CA ILE A 80 -3.52 5.05 7.97
C ILE A 80 -3.21 6.53 7.77
N ASN A 81 -4.21 7.38 7.51
CA ASN A 81 -3.97 8.81 7.31
C ASN A 81 -3.51 9.50 8.60
N MET A 82 -3.96 9.05 9.77
CA MET A 82 -3.42 9.49 11.06
C MET A 82 -1.95 9.13 11.21
N HIS A 83 -1.58 7.88 10.90
CA HIS A 83 -0.18 7.41 10.93
C HIS A 83 0.71 8.24 10.00
N LEU A 84 0.26 8.49 8.76
CA LEU A 84 0.96 9.30 7.76
C LEU A 84 0.84 10.82 8.00
N LYS A 85 0.22 11.26 9.10
CA LYS A 85 -0.02 12.67 9.44
C LYS A 85 -0.78 13.48 8.37
N ARG A 86 -1.62 12.81 7.58
CA ARG A 86 -2.52 13.38 6.56
C ARG A 86 -3.87 13.72 7.17
N TYR A 87 -3.87 14.67 8.11
CA TYR A 87 -5.03 14.93 8.99
C TYR A 87 -6.32 15.31 8.25
N GLU A 88 -6.22 16.07 7.15
CA GLU A 88 -7.40 16.42 6.33
C GLU A 88 -8.11 15.19 5.75
N LEU A 89 -7.33 14.23 5.24
CA LEU A 89 -7.85 12.97 4.73
C LEU A 89 -8.37 12.09 5.87
N ALA A 90 -7.67 12.06 7.01
CA ALA A 90 -8.12 11.33 8.18
C ALA A 90 -9.53 11.78 8.61
N LEU A 91 -9.75 13.09 8.76
CA LEU A 91 -11.06 13.64 9.10
C LEU A 91 -12.14 13.30 8.06
N LYS A 92 -11.80 13.37 6.77
CA LYS A 92 -12.71 13.00 5.67
C LYS A 92 -13.16 11.54 5.72
N TYR A 93 -12.27 10.62 6.09
CA TYR A 93 -12.64 9.21 6.23
C TYR A 93 -13.38 8.95 7.54
N LEU A 94 -13.00 9.65 8.61
CA LEU A 94 -13.67 9.57 9.88
C LEU A 94 -15.13 10.02 9.80
N SER A 95 -15.42 11.12 9.08
CA SER A 95 -16.79 11.61 8.89
C SER A 95 -17.67 10.66 8.08
N LYS A 96 -17.09 9.67 7.40
CA LYS A 96 -17.80 8.65 6.62
C LYS A 96 -17.93 7.34 7.38
N ASP A 97 -17.28 7.21 8.52
CA ASP A 97 -17.37 6.01 9.34
C ASP A 97 -18.71 6.04 10.09
N SER A 98 -19.65 5.21 9.64
CA SER A 98 -21.01 5.14 10.20
C SER A 98 -21.08 4.32 11.49
N THR A 99 -19.98 3.66 11.88
CA THR A 99 -19.88 2.85 13.10
C THR A 99 -19.54 3.76 14.29
N ASN A 100 -20.54 4.53 14.69
CA ASN A 100 -20.49 5.58 15.73
C ASN A 100 -20.16 5.08 17.17
N ASN A 101 -19.72 3.84 17.34
CA ASN A 101 -19.58 3.17 18.64
C ASN A 101 -18.18 3.28 19.26
N LYS A 102 -17.26 4.05 18.65
CA LYS A 102 -15.84 4.12 19.10
C LYS A 102 -15.47 5.41 19.84
N PHE A 103 -16.41 6.36 19.94
CA PHE A 103 -16.20 7.66 20.60
C PHE A 103 -17.05 7.83 21.86
N GLU A 104 -17.73 6.78 22.32
CA GLU A 104 -18.37 6.78 23.64
C GLU A 104 -17.31 6.44 24.69
N GLU A 105 -16.85 7.47 25.40
CA GLU A 105 -16.03 7.40 26.61
C GLU A 105 -16.90 7.72 27.83
#